data_AF-A0A3N5SA98-F1
#
_entry.id   AF-A0A3N5SA98-F1
#
_cell.length_a   1.000
_cell.length_b   1.000
_cell.length_c   1.000
_cell.angle_alpha   90.00
_cell.angle_beta   90.00
_cell.angle_gamma   90.00
#
_symmetry.space_group_name_H-M   'P 1'
#
loop_
_entity.id
_entity.type
_entity.pdbx_description
1 polymer ?
#
loop_
_entity_poly.entity_id
_entity_poly.type
_entity_poly.pdbx_seq_one_letter_code
_entity_poly.pdbx_strand_id
1 'polypeptide(L)'
;MNNQFRFLFLGLMLLVAYNLNTNIPIFAHTFSGDESASFLSGVEMIKIESQLAAEEVAANVSIAKDHADQITEHITANDTKEINERNPRLATELNSTLTDFVNAFESESPSESEVNDKVSNISDVLSEVVSARIDQEQLDNVTVKALVVNDLVGEGLKHYGSALGMEE
;
A
#
# COMPACT_ATOMS: atom_id res chain seq x y z
N MET A 1 -42.19 -33.95 35.13
CA MET A 1 -41.15 -33.86 34.09
C MET A 1 -39.85 -33.49 34.79
N ASN A 2 -38.92 -34.43 34.91
CA ASN A 2 -37.77 -34.36 35.84
C ASN A 2 -36.92 -33.10 35.62
N ASN A 3 -36.65 -32.35 36.69
CA ASN A 3 -35.81 -31.14 36.66
C ASN A 3 -34.42 -31.42 36.04
N GLN A 4 -33.93 -32.66 36.17
CA GLN A 4 -32.70 -33.14 35.53
C GLN A 4 -32.74 -33.04 34.00
N PHE A 5 -33.86 -33.36 33.35
CA PHE A 5 -34.01 -33.24 31.89
C PHE A 5 -34.03 -31.78 31.44
N ARG A 6 -34.54 -30.85 32.26
CA ARG A 6 -34.57 -29.42 31.93
C ARG A 6 -33.19 -28.79 31.97
N PHE A 7 -32.34 -29.16 32.94
CA PHE A 7 -30.95 -28.72 33.01
C PHE A 7 -30.09 -29.27 31.87
N LEU A 8 -30.31 -30.53 31.50
CA LEU A 8 -29.60 -31.16 30.38
C LEU A 8 -29.96 -30.51 29.05
N PHE A 9 -31.23 -30.14 28.86
CA PHE A 9 -31.69 -29.44 27.66
C PHE A 9 -31.15 -28.00 27.59
N LEU A 10 -31.11 -27.28 28.72
CA LEU A 10 -30.54 -25.93 28.79
C LEU A 10 -29.02 -25.95 28.48
N GLY A 11 -28.30 -26.94 29.02
CA GLY A 11 -26.87 -27.11 28.78
C GLY A 11 -26.55 -27.40 27.32
N LEU A 12 -27.37 -28.23 26.66
CA LEU A 12 -27.20 -28.54 25.24
C LEU A 12 -27.49 -27.31 24.35
N MET A 13 -28.48 -26.49 24.71
CA MET A 13 -28.82 -25.27 23.97
C MET A 13 -27.71 -24.21 24.05
N LEU A 14 -27.07 -24.06 25.21
CA LEU A 14 -25.91 -23.18 25.40
C LEU A 14 -24.68 -23.65 24.60
N LEU A 15 -24.46 -24.97 24.50
CA LEU A 15 -23.38 -25.54 23.69
C LEU A 15 -23.58 -25.28 22.19
N VAL A 16 -24.81 -25.39 21.70
CA VAL A 16 -25.14 -25.09 20.29
C VAL A 16 -24.98 -23.59 20.01
N ALA A 17 -25.40 -22.72 20.92
CA ALA A 17 -25.22 -21.27 20.79
C ALA A 17 -23.73 -20.85 20.74
N TYR A 18 -22.86 -21.55 21.47
CA TYR A 18 -21.41 -21.28 21.46
C TYR A 18 -20.76 -21.67 20.11
N ASN A 19 -21.22 -22.76 19.48
CA ASN A 19 -20.67 -23.25 18.21
C ASN A 19 -21.18 -22.48 16.96
N LEU A 20 -22.30 -21.77 17.07
CA LEU A 20 -22.86 -20.97 15.98
C LEU A 20 -22.15 -19.62 15.76
N ASN A 21 -21.20 -19.24 16.63
CA ASN A 21 -20.49 -17.96 16.56
C ASN A 21 -19.00 -18.12 16.19
N THR A 22 -18.69 -18.93 15.18
CA THR A 22 -17.31 -19.14 14.69
C THR A 22 -17.00 -18.44 13.37
N ASN A 23 -17.89 -17.58 12.87
CA ASN A 23 -17.65 -16.75 11.68
C ASN A 23 -17.21 -15.32 12.05
N ILE A 24 -16.24 -15.18 12.95
CA ILE A 24 -15.48 -13.93 13.02
C ILE A 24 -14.40 -14.07 11.96
N PRO A 25 -14.45 -13.34 10.83
CA PRO A 25 -13.28 -13.23 9.98
C PRO A 25 -12.22 -12.48 10.79
N ILE A 26 -11.32 -13.25 11.41
CA ILE A 26 -10.18 -12.72 12.14
C ILE A 26 -9.16 -12.33 11.08
N PHE A 27 -9.23 -11.10 10.59
CA PHE A 27 -8.20 -10.46 9.76
C PHE A 27 -6.99 -10.01 10.61
N ALA A 28 -6.63 -10.79 11.63
CA ALA A 28 -5.56 -10.46 12.58
C ALA A 28 -4.25 -11.13 12.16
N HIS A 29 -3.71 -10.70 11.03
CA HIS A 29 -2.28 -10.82 10.80
C HIS A 29 -1.67 -9.47 11.19
N THR A 30 -0.85 -9.49 12.23
CA THR A 30 0.08 -8.38 12.52
C THR A 30 1.18 -8.50 11.48
N PHE A 31 1.42 -7.42 10.74
CA PHE A 31 2.47 -7.41 9.72
C PHE A 31 3.82 -7.67 10.39
N SER A 32 4.63 -8.50 9.74
CA SER A 32 6.02 -8.62 10.18
C SER A 32 6.75 -7.29 9.96
N GLY A 33 7.83 -7.04 10.71
CA GLY A 33 8.60 -5.81 10.55
C GLY A 33 9.19 -5.66 9.14
N ASP A 34 9.56 -6.78 8.52
CA ASP A 34 10.13 -6.82 7.17
C ASP A 34 9.10 -6.46 6.09
N GLU A 35 7.91 -7.04 6.19
CA GLU A 35 6.78 -6.74 5.29
C GLU A 35 6.27 -5.29 5.44
N SER A 36 6.26 -4.79 6.68
CA SER A 36 5.94 -3.38 6.95
C SER A 36 6.98 -2.46 6.31
N ALA A 37 8.27 -2.81 6.42
CA ALA A 37 9.35 -2.04 5.83
C ALA A 37 9.26 -2.04 4.30
N SER A 38 9.15 -3.21 3.67
CA SER A 38 9.06 -3.32 2.21
C SER A 38 7.88 -2.51 1.64
N PHE A 39 6.70 -2.57 2.27
CA PHE A 39 5.57 -1.75 1.87
C PHE A 39 5.82 -0.25 2.05
N LEU A 40 6.37 0.17 3.21
CA LEU A 40 6.67 1.58 3.45
C LEU A 40 7.72 2.11 2.46
N SER A 41 8.71 1.30 2.10
CA SER A 41 9.68 1.61 1.04
C SER A 41 8.99 1.83 -0.30
N GLY A 42 8.07 0.94 -0.68
CA GLY A 42 7.26 1.10 -1.89
C GLY A 42 6.43 2.38 -1.88
N VAL A 43 5.79 2.72 -0.75
CA VAL A 43 5.04 3.97 -0.57
C VAL A 43 5.94 5.20 -0.78
N GLU A 44 7.14 5.21 -0.20
CA GLU A 44 8.07 6.33 -0.36
C GLU A 44 8.62 6.41 -1.79
N MET A 45 8.90 5.28 -2.44
CA MET A 45 9.30 5.27 -3.85
C MET A 45 8.22 5.85 -4.77
N ILE A 46 6.94 5.53 -4.55
CA ILE A 46 5.83 6.14 -5.32
C ILE A 46 5.81 7.66 -5.16
N LYS A 47 6.05 8.16 -3.94
CA LYS A 47 6.11 9.61 -3.69
C LYS A 47 7.31 10.25 -4.41
N ILE A 48 8.47 9.60 -4.38
CA ILE A 48 9.68 10.07 -5.05
C ILE A 48 9.47 10.11 -6.57
N GLU A 49 9.05 8.99 -7.16
CA GLU A 49 8.85 8.87 -8.61
C GLU A 49 7.76 9.83 -9.12
N SER A 50 6.65 9.99 -8.38
CA SER A 50 5.62 10.97 -8.75
C SER A 50 6.11 12.42 -8.67
N GLN A 51 6.99 12.75 -7.72
CA GLN A 51 7.63 14.07 -7.65
C GLN A 51 8.62 14.29 -8.80
N LEU A 52 9.48 13.30 -9.10
CA LEU A 52 10.43 13.39 -10.22
C LEU A 52 9.70 13.54 -11.55
N ALA A 53 8.61 12.79 -11.75
CA ALA A 53 7.74 12.95 -12.91
C ALA A 53 7.21 14.38 -13.02
N ALA A 54 6.75 15.00 -11.92
CA ALA A 54 6.27 16.38 -11.91
C ALA A 54 7.38 17.41 -12.21
N GLU A 55 8.58 17.20 -11.69
CA GLU A 55 9.74 18.08 -11.92
C GLU A 55 10.20 18.07 -13.39
N GLU A 56 10.08 16.93 -14.06
CA GLU A 56 10.54 16.76 -15.44
C GLU A 56 9.49 17.13 -16.50
N VAL A 57 8.23 17.39 -16.14
CA VAL A 57 7.14 17.72 -17.10
C VAL A 57 7.56 18.84 -18.07
N ALA A 58 8.16 19.91 -17.54
CA ALA A 58 8.55 21.08 -18.33
C ALA A 58 9.86 20.89 -19.11
N ALA A 59 10.73 20.01 -18.63
CA ALA A 59 12.08 19.84 -19.16
C ALA A 59 12.15 18.71 -20.20
N ASN A 60 11.59 17.55 -19.86
CA ASN A 60 11.60 16.38 -20.72
C ASN A 60 10.42 15.44 -20.40
N VAL A 61 9.35 15.56 -21.18
CA VAL A 61 8.14 14.73 -21.06
C VAL A 61 8.43 13.23 -21.15
N SER A 62 9.47 12.81 -21.89
CA SER A 62 9.83 11.38 -21.96
C SER A 62 10.36 10.88 -20.62
N ILE A 63 11.27 11.62 -19.98
CA ILE A 63 11.80 11.27 -18.66
C ILE A 63 10.70 11.37 -17.60
N ALA A 64 9.85 12.40 -17.71
CA ALA A 64 8.71 12.56 -16.83
C ALA A 64 7.76 11.37 -16.89
N LYS A 65 7.52 10.84 -18.10
CA LYS A 65 6.74 9.62 -18.31
C LYS A 65 7.43 8.38 -17.75
N ASP A 66 8.74 8.24 -17.93
CA ASP A 66 9.49 7.09 -17.39
C ASP A 66 9.33 7.00 -15.86
N HIS A 67 9.45 8.12 -15.15
CA HIS A 67 9.18 8.20 -13.71
C HIS A 67 7.72 7.88 -13.36
N ALA A 68 6.77 8.37 -14.17
CA ALA A 68 5.35 8.10 -13.94
C ALA A 68 5.02 6.61 -14.08
N ASP A 69 5.58 5.91 -15.06
CA ASP A 69 5.34 4.49 -15.29
C ASP A 69 5.89 3.62 -14.12
N GLN A 70 7.02 4.04 -13.52
CA GLN A 70 7.67 3.33 -12.41
C GLN A 70 6.84 3.27 -11.12
N ILE A 71 5.93 4.22 -10.89
CA ILE A 71 5.13 4.23 -9.65
C ILE A 71 4.32 2.94 -9.46
N THR A 72 3.91 2.30 -10.57
CA THR A 72 3.08 1.09 -10.53
C THR A 72 3.89 -0.17 -10.16
N GLU A 73 5.22 -0.12 -10.27
CA GLU A 73 6.12 -1.22 -9.92
C GLU A 73 6.31 -1.36 -8.40
N HIS A 74 6.06 -0.30 -7.65
CA HIS A 74 6.28 -0.24 -6.21
C HIS A 74 5.08 -0.70 -5.37
N ILE A 75 3.96 -1.07 -6.00
CA ILE A 75 2.84 -1.75 -5.34
C ILE A 75 2.69 -3.15 -5.90
N THR A 76 2.84 -4.16 -5.03
CA THR A 76 2.64 -5.54 -5.45
C THR A 76 1.17 -5.93 -5.45
N ALA A 77 0.85 -7.03 -6.13
CA ALA A 77 -0.46 -7.65 -6.04
C ALA A 77 -0.81 -8.09 -4.60
N ASN A 78 0.20 -8.43 -3.79
CA ASN A 78 -0.01 -8.76 -2.38
C ASN A 78 -0.37 -7.51 -1.57
N ASP A 79 0.30 -6.39 -1.79
CA ASP A 79 -0.03 -5.13 -1.12
C ASP A 79 -1.46 -4.70 -1.45
N THR A 80 -1.85 -4.77 -2.72
CA THR A 80 -3.23 -4.43 -3.14
C THR A 80 -4.25 -5.32 -2.45
N LYS A 81 -3.97 -6.62 -2.36
CA LYS A 81 -4.84 -7.59 -1.67
C LYS A 81 -5.00 -7.22 -0.20
N GLU A 82 -3.91 -6.91 0.50
CA GLU A 82 -3.92 -6.60 1.93
C GLU A 82 -4.57 -5.24 2.24
N ILE A 83 -4.33 -4.23 1.41
CA ILE A 83 -5.04 -2.96 1.49
C ILE A 83 -6.55 -3.23 1.31
N ASN A 84 -6.93 -4.08 0.36
CA ASN A 84 -8.33 -4.40 0.11
C ASN A 84 -8.97 -5.17 1.28
N GLU A 85 -8.24 -6.06 1.94
CA GLU A 85 -8.71 -6.77 3.13
C GLU A 85 -8.95 -5.82 4.32
N ARG A 86 -8.10 -4.81 4.50
CA ARG A 86 -8.23 -3.81 5.58
C ARG A 86 -9.25 -2.72 5.24
N ASN A 87 -9.23 -2.23 4.00
CA ASN A 87 -10.06 -1.13 3.51
C ASN A 87 -10.26 -1.20 1.97
N PRO A 88 -11.35 -1.82 1.49
CA PRO A 88 -11.63 -1.95 0.05
C PRO A 88 -11.75 -0.61 -0.70
N ARG A 89 -12.23 0.44 -0.02
CA ARG A 89 -12.30 1.80 -0.61
C ARG A 89 -10.90 2.28 -0.96
N LEU A 90 -9.97 2.21 0.00
CA LEU A 90 -8.60 2.68 -0.20
C LEU A 90 -7.85 1.88 -1.25
N ALA A 91 -8.09 0.57 -1.36
CA ALA A 91 -7.49 -0.23 -2.45
C ALA A 91 -7.96 0.25 -3.83
N THR A 92 -9.26 0.50 -3.97
CA THR A 92 -9.84 1.00 -5.23
C THR A 92 -9.33 2.41 -5.54
N GLU A 93 -9.29 3.27 -4.53
CA GLU A 93 -8.88 4.67 -4.66
C GLU A 93 -7.41 4.80 -4.97
N LEU A 94 -6.54 4.05 -4.30
CA LEU A 94 -5.11 4.02 -4.62
C LEU A 94 -4.87 3.58 -6.08
N ASN A 95 -5.50 2.49 -6.50
CA ASN A 95 -5.37 2.03 -7.89
C ASN A 95 -5.86 3.06 -8.90
N SER A 96 -7.00 3.71 -8.63
CA SER A 96 -7.53 4.78 -9.50
C SER A 96 -6.57 5.96 -9.55
N THR A 97 -6.10 6.44 -8.39
CA THR A 97 -5.21 7.60 -8.28
C THR A 97 -3.89 7.37 -9.00
N LEU A 98 -3.26 6.19 -8.86
CA LEU A 98 -2.04 5.86 -9.59
C LEU A 98 -2.28 5.75 -11.11
N THR A 99 -3.37 5.09 -11.52
CA THR A 99 -3.75 4.99 -12.94
C THR A 99 -4.01 6.36 -13.55
N ASP A 100 -4.74 7.23 -12.84
CA ASP A 100 -5.07 8.58 -13.27
C ASP A 100 -3.83 9.48 -13.34
N PHE A 101 -2.81 9.22 -12.53
CA PHE A 101 -1.53 9.90 -12.61
C PHE A 101 -0.76 9.49 -13.87
N VAL A 102 -0.56 8.18 -14.09
CA VAL A 102 0.12 7.66 -15.30
C VAL A 102 -0.57 8.16 -16.56
N ASN A 103 -1.91 8.11 -16.60
CA ASN A 103 -2.69 8.57 -17.75
C ASN A 103 -2.51 10.07 -18.07
N ALA A 104 -2.08 10.89 -17.12
CA ALA A 104 -1.78 12.31 -17.38
C ALA A 104 -0.62 12.49 -18.38
N PHE A 105 0.26 11.48 -18.48
CA PHE A 105 1.45 11.46 -19.34
C PHE A 105 1.21 10.78 -20.71
N GLU A 106 0.00 10.32 -20.99
CA GLU A 106 -0.38 9.83 -22.33
C GLU A 106 -0.61 10.98 -23.33
N SER A 107 -0.73 12.22 -22.84
CA SER A 107 -0.74 13.43 -23.66
C SER A 107 0.67 13.80 -24.11
N GLU A 108 0.81 14.30 -25.35
CA GLU A 108 2.09 14.86 -25.84
C GLU A 108 2.54 16.11 -25.06
N SER A 109 1.63 16.75 -24.33
CA SER A 109 1.91 17.90 -23.48
C SER A 109 1.08 17.83 -22.19
N PRO A 110 1.55 17.08 -21.18
CA PRO A 110 0.92 17.04 -19.86
C PRO A 110 0.87 18.43 -19.23
N SER A 111 -0.18 18.73 -18.48
CA SER A 111 -0.32 20.00 -17.75
C SER A 111 0.44 19.93 -16.44
N GLU A 112 1.44 20.80 -16.24
CA GLU A 112 2.21 20.88 -14.98
C GLU A 112 1.31 21.03 -13.75
N SER A 113 0.28 21.89 -13.83
CA SER A 113 -0.66 22.10 -12.73
C SER A 113 -1.46 20.84 -12.42
N GLU A 114 -1.92 20.15 -13.47
CA GLU A 114 -2.71 18.92 -13.30
C GLU A 114 -1.86 17.79 -12.72
N VAL A 115 -0.61 17.65 -13.18
CA VAL A 115 0.33 16.66 -12.66
C VAL A 115 0.61 16.93 -11.18
N ASN A 116 0.90 18.18 -10.80
CA ASN A 116 1.14 18.54 -9.40
C ASN A 116 -0.09 18.27 -8.50
N ASP A 117 -1.30 18.56 -8.97
CA ASP A 117 -2.53 18.23 -8.24
C ASP A 117 -2.66 16.72 -8.02
N LYS A 118 -2.30 15.91 -9.02
CA LYS A 118 -2.31 14.44 -8.92
C LYS A 118 -1.20 13.91 -8.00
N VAL A 119 -0.01 14.53 -7.96
CA VAL A 119 1.03 14.19 -6.96
C VAL A 119 0.52 14.41 -5.54
N SER A 120 -0.15 15.53 -5.29
CA SER A 120 -0.76 15.80 -3.97
C SER A 120 -1.77 14.72 -3.62
N ASN A 121 -2.65 14.37 -4.56
CA ASN A 121 -3.65 13.33 -4.35
C ASN A 121 -3.03 11.95 -4.07
N ILE A 122 -1.95 11.57 -4.78
CA ILE A 122 -1.16 10.37 -4.48
C ILE A 122 -0.68 10.39 -3.02
N SER A 123 -0.06 11.50 -2.60
CA SER A 123 0.47 11.62 -1.24
C SER A 123 -0.61 11.49 -0.17
N ASP A 124 -1.78 12.09 -0.40
CA ASP A 124 -2.92 12.04 0.53
C ASP A 124 -3.48 10.61 0.65
N VAL A 125 -3.74 9.95 -0.49
CA VAL A 125 -4.27 8.58 -0.51
C VAL A 125 -3.26 7.60 0.10
N LEU A 126 -1.97 7.72 -0.21
CA LEU A 126 -0.92 6.89 0.40
C LEU A 126 -0.85 7.06 1.92
N SER A 127 -1.05 8.28 2.42
CA SER A 127 -1.06 8.55 3.87
C SER A 127 -2.24 7.85 4.56
N GLU A 128 -3.41 7.84 3.93
CA GLU A 128 -4.56 7.07 4.41
C GLU A 128 -4.32 5.56 4.35
N VAL A 129 -3.72 5.07 3.26
CA VAL A 129 -3.40 3.65 3.07
C VAL A 129 -2.41 3.16 4.13
N VAL A 130 -1.34 3.91 4.38
CA VAL A 130 -0.35 3.60 5.44
C VAL A 130 -1.06 3.52 6.79
N SER A 131 -1.90 4.49 7.12
CA SER A 131 -2.64 4.54 8.37
C SER A 131 -3.64 3.38 8.53
N ALA A 132 -4.18 2.87 7.42
CA ALA A 132 -5.14 1.76 7.42
C ALA A 132 -4.45 0.38 7.43
N ARG A 133 -3.28 0.24 6.81
CA ARG A 133 -2.56 -1.03 6.67
C ARG A 133 -1.55 -1.26 7.79
N ILE A 134 -0.76 -0.26 8.16
CA ILE A 134 0.36 -0.45 9.09
C ILE A 134 -0.05 -0.08 10.51
N ASP A 135 0.11 -1.03 11.43
CA ASP A 135 -0.13 -0.81 12.85
C ASP A 135 0.87 0.22 13.41
N GLN A 136 0.42 1.07 14.32
CA GLN A 136 1.23 2.16 14.88
C GLN A 136 2.54 1.65 15.51
N GLU A 137 2.55 0.45 16.12
CA GLU A 137 3.79 -0.11 16.68
C GLU A 137 4.86 -0.36 15.61
N GLN A 138 4.48 -0.71 14.37
CA GLN A 138 5.43 -0.89 13.26
C GLN A 138 5.91 0.46 12.72
N LEU A 139 5.03 1.46 12.67
CA LEU A 139 5.42 2.83 12.30
C LEU A 139 6.42 3.45 13.29
N ASP A 140 6.38 3.05 14.56
CA ASP A 140 7.32 3.53 15.59
C ASP A 140 8.56 2.63 15.75
N ASN A 141 8.58 1.47 15.10
CA ASN A 141 9.66 0.50 15.21
C ASN A 141 10.93 0.98 14.48
N VAL A 142 12.02 1.16 15.24
CA VAL A 142 13.31 1.62 14.71
C VAL A 142 13.91 0.64 13.71
N THR A 143 13.70 -0.68 13.90
CA THR A 143 14.17 -1.69 12.95
C THR A 143 13.43 -1.58 11.62
N VAL A 144 12.11 -1.37 11.65
CA VAL A 144 11.32 -1.13 10.44
C VAL A 144 11.83 0.10 9.70
N LYS A 145 12.03 1.22 10.41
CA LYS A 145 12.59 2.45 9.80
C LYS A 145 13.97 2.24 9.19
N ALA A 146 14.83 1.47 9.85
CA ALA A 146 16.16 1.16 9.34
C ALA A 146 16.09 0.30 8.07
N LEU A 147 15.17 -0.66 8.01
CA LEU A 147 14.91 -1.46 6.81
C LEU A 147 14.36 -0.60 5.68
N VAL A 148 13.43 0.32 5.96
CA VAL A 148 12.94 1.27 4.94
C VAL A 148 14.09 2.06 4.33
N VAL A 149 14.99 2.60 5.15
CA VAL A 149 16.18 3.30 4.64
C VAL A 149 17.10 2.38 3.84
N ASN A 150 17.31 1.15 4.29
CA ASN A 150 18.12 0.17 3.57
C ASN A 150 17.55 -0.14 2.18
N ASP A 151 16.24 -0.35 2.10
CA ASP A 151 15.56 -0.67 0.84
C ASP A 151 15.57 0.53 -0.11
N LEU A 152 15.35 1.75 0.39
CA LEU A 152 15.45 2.97 -0.41
C LEU A 152 16.86 3.20 -0.97
N VAL A 153 17.91 2.90 -0.20
CA VAL A 153 19.29 2.93 -0.70
C VAL A 153 19.50 1.86 -1.76
N GLY A 154 18.96 0.66 -1.56
CA GLY A 154 19.01 -0.42 -2.54
C GLY A 154 18.37 -0.03 -3.87
N GLU A 155 17.15 0.52 -3.83
CA GLU A 155 16.44 0.96 -5.04
C GLU A 155 17.18 2.13 -5.70
N GLY A 156 17.64 3.13 -4.93
CA GLY A 156 18.45 4.22 -5.48
C GLY A 156 19.72 3.74 -6.20
N LEU A 157 20.40 2.72 -5.67
CA LEU A 157 21.56 2.10 -6.32
C LEU A 157 21.17 1.35 -7.60
N LYS A 158 20.01 0.69 -7.63
CA LYS A 158 19.47 0.02 -8.82
C LYS A 158 19.16 1.03 -9.93
N HIS A 159 18.46 2.12 -9.63
CA HIS A 159 18.22 3.19 -10.61
C HIS A 159 19.52 3.81 -11.12
N TYR A 160 20.49 4.05 -10.23
CA TYR A 160 21.82 4.55 -10.62
C TYR A 160 22.56 3.57 -11.53
N GLY A 161 22.52 2.27 -11.20
CA GLY A 161 23.12 1.21 -12.01
C GLY A 161 22.51 1.14 -13.41
N SER A 162 21.18 1.13 -13.51
CA SER A 162 20.46 1.16 -14.79
C SER A 162 20.80 2.41 -15.61
N ALA A 163 20.85 3.60 -14.99
CA ALA A 163 21.22 4.84 -15.68
C ALA A 163 22.64 4.82 -16.27
N LEU A 164 23.56 4.05 -15.68
CA LEU A 164 24.92 3.87 -16.17
C LEU A 164 25.08 2.67 -17.13
N GLY A 165 24.00 1.91 -17.39
CA GLY A 165 24.06 0.68 -18.18
C GLY A 165 24.88 -0.42 -17.50
N MET A 166 24.92 -0.41 -16.16
CA MET A 166 25.67 -1.35 -15.32
C MET A 166 24.79 -2.49 -14.78
N GLU A 167 23.68 -2.80 -15.45
CA GLU A 167 22.70 -3.79 -14.95
C GLU A 167 23.34 -5.15 -14.67
N GLU A 168 22.98 -5.74 -13.51
CA GLU A 168 23.40 -7.08 -13.06
C GLU A 168 22.96 -8.21 -14.00
#